data_AF-A0A6B3EIC3-F1
#
_entry.id   AF-A0A6B3EIC3-F1
#
_cell.length_a   1.000
_cell.length_b   1.000
_cell.length_c   1.000
_cell.angle_alpha   90.00
_cell.angle_beta   90.00
_cell.angle_gamma   90.00
#
_symmetry.space_group_name_H-M   'P 1'
#
loop_
_entity.id
_entity.type
_entity.pdbx_description
1 polymer ?
#
loop_
_entity_poly.entity_id
_entity_poly.type
_entity_poly.pdbx_seq_one_letter_code
_entity_poly.pdbx_strand_id
1 'polypeptide(L)' 'HLLLFGVLPTRPAAELPSSVPTDETDGRHILREPARLGFPLHTLAVKAWFEGRYQ' A
#
# COMPACT_ATOMS: atom_id res chain seq x y z
N HIS A 1 -8.15 9.66 8.46
CA HIS A 1 -7.23 8.67 9.07
C HIS A 1 -5.82 9.26 9.03
N LEU A 2 -4.94 8.90 9.98
CA LEU A 2 -3.54 9.31 9.96
C LEU A 2 -2.66 8.10 9.66
N LEU A 3 -1.87 8.19 8.61
CA LEU A 3 -0.81 7.24 8.26
C LEU A 3 0.48 8.04 8.13
N LEU A 4 1.50 7.66 8.89
CA LEU A 4 2.81 8.31 8.85
C LEU A 4 3.77 7.43 8.05
N PHE A 5 4.37 8.00 7.02
CA PHE A 5 5.37 7.32 6.19
C PHE A 5 6.68 8.10 6.25
N GLY A 6 7.79 7.38 6.40
CA GLY A 6 9.13 7.92 6.18
C GLY A 6 9.49 7.84 4.69
N VAL A 7 10.17 8.85 4.16
CA VAL A 7 10.71 8.82 2.81
C VAL A 7 12.11 8.20 2.86
N LEU A 8 12.30 7.09 2.14
CA LEU A 8 13.62 6.50 1.94
C LEU A 8 14.42 7.30 0.89
N PRO A 9 15.76 7.28 0.95
CA PRO A 9 16.59 7.87 -0.10
C PRO A 9 16.25 7.31 -1.49
N THR A 10 16.33 8.14 -2.52
CA THR A 10 16.13 7.72 -3.91
C THR A 10 17.17 6.65 -4.30
N ARG A 11 16.70 5.57 -4.94
CA ARG A 11 17.54 4.47 -5.43
C ARG A 11 17.17 4.13 -6.87
N PRO A 12 18.13 3.78 -7.74
CA PRO A 12 17.82 3.30 -9.09
C PRO A 12 16.95 2.04 -9.03
N ALA A 13 15.86 2.02 -9.79
CA ALA A 13 14.92 0.89 -9.76
C ALA A 13 15.58 -0.44 -10.20
N ALA A 14 16.55 -0.39 -11.11
CA ALA A 14 17.30 -1.55 -11.57
C ALA A 14 18.19 -2.19 -10.48
N GLU A 15 18.47 -1.47 -9.39
CA GLU A 15 19.23 -1.98 -8.24
C GLU A 15 18.33 -2.57 -7.14
N LEU A 16 17.00 -2.51 -7.30
CA LEU A 16 16.08 -3.08 -6.33
C LEU A 16 15.95 -4.60 -6.55
N PRO A 17 15.83 -5.40 -5.47
CA PRO A 17 15.50 -6.81 -5.58
C PRO A 17 14.20 -7.02 -6.39
N SER A 18 14.15 -8.12 -7.14
CA SER A 18 12.93 -8.51 -7.83
C SER A 18 11.80 -8.71 -6.83
N SER A 19 10.64 -8.11 -7.10
CA SER A 19 9.45 -8.34 -6.28
C SER A 19 8.79 -9.65 -6.66
N VAL A 20 9.20 -10.71 -5.98
CA VAL A 20 8.61 -12.04 -6.08
C VAL A 20 7.88 -12.36 -4.77
N PRO A 21 6.85 -13.24 -4.78
CA PRO A 21 6.22 -13.70 -3.56
C PRO A 21 7.22 -14.34 -2.59
N THR A 22 6.97 -14.19 -1.30
CA THR A 22 7.71 -14.84 -0.20
C THR A 22 6.74 -15.61 0.69
N ASP A 23 7.26 -16.34 1.68
CA ASP A 23 6.41 -17.03 2.67
C ASP A 23 5.52 -16.05 3.47
N GLU A 24 5.92 -14.79 3.56
CA GLU A 24 5.18 -13.73 4.26
C GLU A 24 4.30 -12.86 3.35
N THR A 25 4.56 -12.81 2.03
CA THR A 25 3.87 -11.87 1.12
C THR A 25 3.56 -12.46 -0.25
N ASP A 26 2.30 -12.35 -0.68
CA ASP A 26 1.85 -12.83 -2.01
C ASP A 26 2.30 -11.93 -3.18
N GLY A 27 2.81 -10.73 -2.88
CA GLY A 27 3.31 -9.77 -3.85
C GLY A 27 2.57 -8.42 -3.83
N ARG A 28 2.64 -7.70 -4.95
CA ARG A 28 2.04 -6.37 -5.12
C ARG A 28 0.77 -6.45 -5.93
N HIS A 29 -0.31 -5.86 -5.41
CA HIS A 29 -1.62 -5.86 -6.05
C HIS A 29 -2.15 -4.44 -6.17
N ILE A 30 -2.92 -4.18 -7.24
CA ILE A 30 -3.58 -2.90 -7.47
C ILE A 30 -5.05 -3.05 -7.03
N LEU A 31 -5.49 -2.19 -6.11
CA LEU A 31 -6.91 -2.09 -5.75
C LEU A 31 -7.63 -1.18 -6.75
N ARG A 32 -8.70 -1.70 -7.36
CA ARG A 32 -9.59 -0.94 -8.25
C ARG A 32 -10.85 -0.43 -7.55
N GLU A 33 -11.14 -0.97 -6.38
CA GLU A 33 -12.27 -0.63 -5.52
C GLU A 33 -11.86 -0.84 -4.04
N PRO A 34 -12.64 -0.35 -3.07
CA PRO A 34 -12.37 -0.61 -1.66
C PRO A 34 -12.34 -2.11 -1.36
N ALA A 35 -11.32 -2.55 -0.61
CA ALA A 35 -11.18 -3.93 -0.18
C ALA A 35 -10.81 -4.02 1.30
N ARG A 36 -11.09 -5.18 1.92
CA ARG A 36 -10.59 -5.49 3.26
C ARG A 36 -9.08 -5.72 3.18
N LEU A 37 -8.34 -5.06 4.07
CA LEU A 37 -6.90 -5.20 4.20
C LEU A 37 -6.53 -5.85 5.53
N GLY A 38 -5.27 -6.28 5.64
CA GLY A 38 -4.75 -6.98 6.82
C GLY A 38 -4.91 -6.23 8.14
N PHE A 39 -5.10 -4.91 8.11
CA PHE A 39 -5.39 -4.12 9.31
C PHE A 39 -6.68 -3.30 9.16
N PRO A 40 -7.50 -3.18 10.24
CA PRO A 40 -8.73 -2.39 10.22
C PRO A 40 -8.52 -0.94 9.79
N LEU A 41 -7.45 -0.29 10.27
CA LEU A 41 -7.14 1.09 9.93
C LEU A 41 -6.92 1.27 8.42
N HIS A 42 -6.18 0.37 7.77
CA HIS A 42 -5.95 0.43 6.32
C HIS A 42 -7.24 0.23 5.53
N THR A 43 -8.13 -0.64 6.00
CA THR A 43 -9.44 -0.85 5.37
C THR A 43 -10.27 0.44 5.40
N LEU A 44 -10.32 1.12 6.54
CA LEU A 44 -11.06 2.38 6.67
C LEU A 44 -10.41 3.52 5.86
N ALA A 45 -9.08 3.55 5.80
CA ALA A 45 -8.32 4.54 5.03
C ALA A 45 -8.55 4.38 3.52
N VAL A 46 -8.49 3.15 3.00
CA VAL A 46 -8.76 2.87 1.58
C VAL A 46 -10.20 3.21 1.21
N LYS A 47 -11.18 2.85 2.06
CA LYS A 47 -12.58 3.24 1.85
C LYS A 47 -12.72 4.77 1.74
N ALA A 48 -12.09 5.52 2.64
CA ALA A 48 -12.11 6.98 2.64
C ALA A 48 -11.50 7.60 1.37
N TRP A 49 -10.43 7.00 0.85
CA TRP A 49 -9.77 7.43 -0.38
C TRP A 49 -10.70 7.31 -1.59
N PHE A 50 -11.32 6.15 -1.80
CA PHE A 50 -12.27 5.94 -2.89
C PHE A 50 -13.56 6.77 -2.75
N GLU A 51 -13.92 7.17 -1.53
CA GLU A 51 -15.01 8.12 -1.25
C GLU A 51 -14.61 9.59 -1.50
N GLY A 52 -13.36 9.88 -1.87
CA GLY A 52 -12.88 11.24 -2.14
C GLY A 52 -12.68 12.10 -0.88
N ARG A 53 -12.53 11.49 0.31
CA ARG A 53 -12.46 12.23 1.59
C ARG A 53 -11.07 12.80 1.93
N TYR A 54 -10.07 12.61 1.07
CA TYR A 54 -8.75 13.20 1.20
C TYR A 54 -8.51 14.09 -0.01
N GLN A 55 -8.67 15.39 0.17
CA GLN A 55 -8.34 16.43 -0.81
C GLN A 55 -7.09 17.17 -0.36
#